data_AF-A0A0S6U996-F1
#
_entry.id   AF-A0A0S6U996-F1
#
_cell.length_a   1.000
_cell.length_b   1.000
_cell.length_c   1.000
_cell.angle_alpha   90.00
_cell.angle_beta   90.00
_cell.angle_gamma   90.00
#
_symmetry.space_group_name_H-M   'P 1'
#
loop_
_entity.id
_entity.type
_entity.pdbx_description
1 polymer ?
#
loop_
_entity_poly.entity_id
_entity_poly.type
_entity_poly.pdbx_seq_one_letter_code
_entity_poly.pdbx_strand_id
1 'polypeptide(L)' 'MLNNIRFGKPEASFEEVIKVAKKACCHDFIMNLPDGYETVIGDGGSTLSGGEKQRISIARAMVYIY' A
#
# COMPACT_ATOMS: atom_id res chain seq x y z
N MET A 1 -2.59 2.74 -5.22
CA MET A 1 -2.09 2.30 -3.91
C MET A 1 -0.72 1.65 -4.07
N LEU A 2 -0.56 0.83 -5.10
CA LEU A 2 0.71 0.24 -5.55
C LEU A 2 1.89 1.22 -5.46
N ASN A 3 1.81 2.35 -6.18
CA ASN A 3 2.85 3.38 -6.20
C ASN A 3 3.13 4.01 -4.83
N ASN A 4 2.13 4.01 -3.93
CA ASN A 4 2.33 4.49 -2.57
C ASN A 4 3.15 3.48 -1.75
N ILE A 5 2.89 2.18 -1.87
CA ILE A 5 3.62 1.15 -1.12
C ILE A 5 5.06 1.02 -1.64
N ARG A 6 5.25 0.98 -2.96
CA ARG A 6 6.58 0.83 -3.58
C ARG A 6 7.37 2.13 -3.75
N PHE A 7 6.93 3.24 -3.14
CA PHE A 7 7.55 4.55 -3.31
C PHE A 7 9.08 4.53 -3.09
N GLY A 8 9.54 3.76 -2.10
CA GLY A 8 10.96 3.62 -1.79
C GLY A 8 11.75 2.63 -2.68
N LYS A 9 11.07 1.75 -3.41
CA LYS A 9 11.64 0.72 -4.28
C LYS A 9 10.75 0.60 -5.53
N PRO A 10 10.78 1.57 -6.46
CA PRO A 10 9.82 1.66 -7.58
C PRO A 10 9.80 0.41 -8.48
N GLU A 11 10.91 -0.33 -8.53
CA GLU A 11 11.10 -1.57 -9.25
C GLU A 11 10.46 -2.79 -8.58
N ALA A 12 9.95 -2.66 -7.34
CA ALA A 12 9.25 -3.74 -6.67
C ALA A 12 8.07 -4.22 -7.54
N SER A 13 8.05 -5.53 -7.75
CA SER A 13 6.99 -6.24 -8.46
C SER A 13 5.66 -6.13 -7.73
N PHE A 14 4.57 -6.35 -8.46
CA PHE A 14 3.24 -6.38 -7.86
C PHE A 14 3.10 -7.47 -6.79
N GLU A 15 3.76 -8.62 -6.99
CA GLU A 15 3.78 -9.74 -6.05
C GLU A 15 4.49 -9.38 -4.74
N GLU A 16 5.65 -8.71 -4.80
CA GLU A 16 6.33 -8.17 -3.62
C GLU A 16 5.42 -7.21 -2.85
N VAL A 17 4.72 -6.33 -3.58
CA VAL A 17 3.79 -5.36 -2.97
C VAL A 17 2.62 -6.05 -2.28
N ILE A 18 2.01 -7.08 -2.89
CA ILE A 18 0.97 -7.88 -2.24
C ILE A 18 1.52 -8.58 -0.99
N LYS A 19 2.71 -9.18 -1.08
CA LYS A 19 3.35 -9.89 0.02
C LYS A 19 3.55 -8.98 1.24
N VAL A 20 4.11 -7.79 1.05
CA VAL A 20 4.31 -6.84 2.17
C VAL A 20 2.99 -6.24 2.64
N ALA A 21 2.02 -6.04 1.74
CA ALA A 21 0.71 -5.51 2.13
C ALA A 21 -0.07 -6.49 3.01
N LYS A 22 0.02 -7.79 2.75
CA LYS A 22 -0.53 -8.84 3.62
C LYS A 22 0.17 -8.84 4.97
N LYS A 23 1.51 -8.76 5.00
CA LYS A 23 2.30 -8.71 6.24
C LYS A 23 2.03 -7.48 7.10
N ALA A 24 1.75 -6.34 6.47
CA ALA A 24 1.40 -5.10 7.15
C ALA A 24 -0.11 -4.98 7.47
N CYS A 25 -0.90 -6.03 7.25
CA CYS A 25 -2.34 -6.04 7.45
C CYS A 25 -3.08 -4.93 6.69
N CYS A 26 -2.57 -4.52 5.52
CA CYS A 26 -3.22 -3.53 4.66
C CYS A 26 -3.89 -4.11 3.43
N HIS A 27 -3.56 -5.34 3.03
CA HIS A 27 -4.16 -5.98 1.85
C HIS A 27 -5.69 -5.94 1.85
N ASP A 28 -6.34 -6.37 2.93
CA ASP A 28 -7.79 -6.52 2.96
C ASP A 28 -8.52 -5.18 2.79
N PHE A 29 -8.06 -4.12 3.46
CA PHE A 29 -8.69 -2.80 3.27
C PHE A 29 -8.36 -2.21 1.91
N ILE A 30 -7.16 -2.46 1.37
CA ILE A 30 -6.81 -2.01 0.02
C ILE A 30 -7.79 -2.64 -0.97
N MET A 31 -8.06 -3.94 -0.86
CA MET A 31 -9.01 -4.65 -1.71
C MET A 31 -10.46 -4.18 -1.55
N ASN A 32 -10.80 -3.54 -0.43
CA ASN A 32 -12.13 -2.93 -0.21
C ASN A 32 -12.26 -1.52 -0.79
N LEU A 33 -11.17 -0.91 -1.27
CA LEU A 33 -11.24 0.36 -1.99
C LEU A 33 -11.83 0.14 -3.40
N PRO A 34 -12.57 1.11 -3.98
CA PRO A 34 -13.17 0.97 -5.31
C PRO A 34 -12.18 0.54 -6.39
N ASP A 35 -10.94 1.06 -6.33
CA ASP A 35 -9.89 0.77 -7.31
C ASP A 35 -8.80 -0.18 -6.77
N GLY A 36 -8.98 -0.73 -5.57
CA GLY A 36 -8.03 -1.67 -5.01
C GLY A 36 -6.58 -1.15 -4.94
N TYR A 37 -5.66 -1.91 -5.53
CA TYR A 37 -4.26 -1.50 -5.62
C TYR A 37 -4.01 -0.31 -6.57
N GLU A 38 -4.95 0.02 -7.45
CA GLU A 38 -4.85 1.16 -8.36
C GLU A 38 -5.27 2.48 -7.69
N THR A 39 -5.89 2.45 -6.51
CA THR A 39 -6.40 3.66 -5.81
C THR A 39 -5.35 4.76 -5.66
N VAL A 40 -5.58 5.93 -6.25
CA VAL A 40 -4.64 7.05 -6.18
C VAL A 40 -4.80 7.79 -4.84
N ILE A 41 -3.75 7.74 -4.01
CA ILE A 41 -3.68 8.50 -2.75
C ILE A 41 -3.03 9.87 -3.06
N GLY A 42 -3.75 10.96 -2.82
CA GLY A 42 -3.33 12.35 -3.08
C GLY A 42 -4.44 13.36 -2.74
N ASP A 43 -4.27 14.63 -3.12
CA ASP A 43 -5.06 15.79 -2.65
C ASP A 43 -6.57 15.77 -2.92
N GLY A 44 -7.12 14.80 -3.67
CA GLY A 44 -8.55 14.72 -3.93
C GLY A 44 -9.15 13.32 -4.12
N GLY A 45 -8.40 12.24 -3.84
CA GLY A 45 -8.75 10.90 -4.33
C GLY A 45 -9.32 9.91 -3.32
N SER A 46 -8.77 9.84 -2.10
CA SER A 46 -9.26 8.89 -1.07
C SER A 46 -8.73 9.26 0.31
N THR A 47 -9.63 9.37 1.30
CA THR A 47 -9.27 9.63 2.68
C THR A 47 -9.01 8.31 3.41
N LEU A 48 -7.74 7.96 3.59
CA LEU A 48 -7.35 6.89 4.52
C LEU A 48 -7.52 7.38 5.96
N SER A 49 -8.06 6.52 6.82
CA SER A 49 -8.00 6.69 8.27
C SER A 49 -6.56 6.74 8.77
N GLY A 50 -6.35 7.23 10.01
CA GLY A 50 -5.02 7.27 10.63
C GLY A 50 -4.37 5.88 10.74
N GLY A 51 -5.15 4.85 11.10
CA GLY A 51 -4.66 3.48 11.22
C GLY A 51 -4.27 2.86 9.87
N GLU A 52 -5.02 3.14 8.80
CA GLU A 52 -4.66 2.71 7.45
C GLU A 52 -3.36 3.36 6.98
N LYS A 53 -3.18 4.67 7.22
CA LYS A 53 -1.93 5.37 6.93
C LYS A 53 -0.74 4.73 7.64
N GLN A 54 -0.88 4.38 8.92
CA GLN A 54 0.18 3.68 9.66
C GLN A 54 0.52 2.33 9.03
N ARG A 55 -0.48 1.52 8.66
CA ARG A 55 -0.25 0.22 8.00
C ARG A 55 0.41 0.36 6.62
N ILE A 56 0.05 1.38 5.84
CA ILE A 56 0.75 1.69 4.58
C ILE A 56 2.22 2.07 4.84
N SER A 57 2.50 2.88 5.86
CA SER A 57 3.88 3.22 6.23
C SER A 57 4.71 2.00 6.64
N ILE A 58 4.11 1.04 7.36
CA ILE A 58 4.75 -0.24 7.69
C ILE A 58 5.03 -1.03 6.40
N ALA A 59 4.05 -1.14 5.49
CA ALA A 59 4.25 -1.82 4.21
C ALA A 59 5.39 -1.21 3.40
N ARG A 60 5.48 0.12 3.32
CA ARG A 60 6.59 0.85 2.66
C ARG A 60 7.95 0.46 3.21
N ALA A 61 8.09 0.37 4.54
CA ALA A 61 9.34 -0.05 5.17
C ALA A 61 9.68 -1.51 4.85
N MET A 62 8.67 -2.38 4.78
CA MET A 62 8.85 -3.81 4.50
C MET A 62 9.29 -4.12 3.05
N VAL A 63 8.99 -3.26 2.07
CA VAL A 63 9.36 -3.49 0.66
C VAL A 63 10.87 -3.69 0.46
N TYR A 64 11.72 -3.13 1.32
CA TYR A 64 13.18 -3.30 1.24
C TYR A 64 13.68 -4.63 1.80
N ILE A 65 12.86 -5.34 2.57
CA ILE A 65 13.25 -6.53 3.33
C ILE A 65 12.83 -7.81 2.60
N TYR A 66 11.81 -7.74 1.75
CA TYR A 66 11.09 -8.89 1.19
C TYR A 66 11.08 -8.94 -0.33
#